data_AF-A0A843WFN7-F1
#
_entry.id   AF-A0A843WFN7-F1
#
_cell.length_a   1.000
_cell.length_b   1.000
_cell.length_c   1.000
_cell.angle_alpha   90.00
_cell.angle_beta   90.00
_cell.angle_gamma   90.00
#
_symmetry.space_group_name_H-M   'P 1'
#
loop_
_entity.id
_entity.type
_entity.pdbx_description
1 polymer ?
#
loop_
_entity_poly.entity_id
_entity_poly.type
_entity_poly.pdbx_seq_one_letter_code
_entity_poly.pdbx_strand_id
1 'polypeptide(L)'
;MAEEEPDAVLSDVDDDPAPVELSAGRTSSPTPSTSDDAAAALAHRVRDLQAELDLERQGRKAAEDARADLQNAFGRLKALAHEALRKRDEALREKEEAARSAERAAAELAESARAREEIVRQVEEATRQVEEAARQREASRAETETAVQMLVSGIEKVSGKVGGFANFAAGGLPRSNKYSAGLPAVAYGVIKRANEIVEELVRQVDGAGKARDEAREQVEHRNYEIAIEVSQLEATIAGLREDVSQKSSQVENLEKSVVEKDGRITEMDEEISQLRQFGEECEAKWKTLQSKLESQRPVVMEQLNYISRAHEQITEIIKNTVLNEYDRSEFSESQFMWKEMDIDNLRTSLEGTVSICELANVAAEKVRASLEERRKEVEDLTEAVSRLRAEKSHIGTLLRSALSSKLTVARQVTANGLREDGLDHKFTDDGKQGGVKGEEDEVYTLVSIVYLVEQDIFFFSSLVLGKAIDNGNSLRAFTFPPILIRQGWCSGEYS
;
A
#
# COMPACT_ATOMS: atom_id res chain seq x y z
N MET A 1 1.90 55.52 -9.40
CA MET A 1 0.73 55.64 -10.30
C MET A 1 0.35 54.24 -10.73
N ALA A 2 -0.97 54.00 -10.78
CA ALA A 2 -1.69 52.75 -11.01
C ALA A 2 -1.72 51.80 -9.80
N GLU A 3 -2.86 51.24 -9.40
CA GLU A 3 -4.27 51.64 -9.44
C GLU A 3 -4.96 50.66 -8.46
N GLU A 4 -5.92 51.15 -7.67
CA GLU A 4 -6.66 50.36 -6.68
C GLU A 4 -7.70 49.47 -7.38
N GLU A 5 -7.73 48.18 -7.06
CA GLU A 5 -8.90 47.32 -7.26
C GLU A 5 -9.30 46.68 -5.91
N PRO A 6 -10.46 47.06 -5.33
CA PRO A 6 -11.05 46.34 -4.21
C PRO A 6 -12.00 45.25 -4.72
N ASP A 7 -11.59 43.99 -4.57
CA ASP A 7 -12.34 42.85 -5.10
C ASP A 7 -13.43 42.36 -4.14
N ALA A 8 -14.64 42.35 -4.70
CA ALA A 8 -15.92 41.74 -4.35
C ALA A 8 -16.11 41.05 -2.98
N VAL A 9 -16.96 41.69 -2.16
CA VAL A 9 -17.73 41.03 -1.09
C VAL A 9 -18.81 40.17 -1.76
N LEU A 10 -18.65 38.85 -1.72
CA LEU A 10 -19.71 37.90 -2.10
C LEU A 10 -20.69 37.79 -0.93
N SER A 11 -21.90 38.30 -1.12
CA SER A 11 -23.01 38.14 -0.18
C SER A 11 -23.53 36.70 -0.22
N ASP A 12 -23.59 36.06 0.94
CA ASP A 12 -24.40 34.88 1.18
C ASP A 12 -25.86 35.21 0.88
N VAL A 13 -26.39 34.60 -0.18
CA VAL A 13 -27.82 34.53 -0.47
C VAL A 13 -28.25 33.14 -0.02
N ASP A 14 -28.78 33.07 1.20
CA ASP A 14 -29.52 31.91 1.68
C ASP A 14 -30.86 31.84 0.92
N ASP A 15 -30.90 31.01 -0.12
CA ASP A 15 -32.14 30.61 -0.79
C ASP A 15 -32.86 29.57 0.09
N ASP A 16 -33.88 30.05 0.80
CA ASP A 16 -34.82 29.27 1.61
C ASP A 16 -35.78 28.48 0.68
N PRO A 17 -35.80 27.13 0.68
CA PRO A 17 -36.75 26.39 -0.14
C PRO A 17 -38.12 26.36 0.52
N ALA A 18 -39.09 27.00 -0.14
CA ALA A 18 -40.51 27.00 0.19
C ALA A 18 -41.07 25.58 0.40
N PRO A 19 -42.05 25.40 1.32
CA PRO A 19 -42.68 24.11 1.57
C PRO A 19 -43.58 23.70 0.39
N VAL A 20 -43.32 22.52 -0.17
CA VAL A 20 -44.15 21.89 -1.20
C VAL A 20 -45.48 21.46 -0.57
N GLU A 21 -46.56 22.15 -0.92
CA GLU A 21 -47.94 21.72 -0.66
C GLU A 21 -48.25 20.44 -1.47
N LEU A 22 -48.43 19.31 -0.78
CA LEU A 22 -48.99 18.10 -1.38
C LEU A 22 -50.52 18.14 -1.28
N SER A 23 -51.14 18.37 -2.44
CA SER A 23 -52.57 18.33 -2.72
C SER A 23 -53.20 17.00 -2.32
N ALA A 24 -54.23 17.06 -1.47
CA ALA A 24 -55.06 15.95 -1.07
C ALA A 24 -55.98 15.49 -2.21
N GLY A 25 -55.58 14.44 -2.93
CA GLY A 25 -56.40 13.71 -3.88
C GLY A 25 -57.09 12.49 -3.25
N ARG A 26 -58.37 12.63 -2.91
CA ARG A 26 -59.28 11.50 -2.58
C ARG A 26 -59.44 10.60 -3.80
N THR A 27 -59.20 9.29 -3.67
CA THR A 27 -60.03 8.25 -4.36
C THR A 27 -59.98 6.90 -3.62
N SER A 28 -61.20 6.42 -3.30
CA SER A 28 -61.64 5.01 -3.16
C SER A 28 -60.80 4.01 -2.36
N SER A 29 -61.28 3.71 -1.16
CA SER A 29 -61.11 2.45 -0.45
C SER A 29 -61.76 1.26 -1.19
N PRO A 30 -61.18 0.05 -1.03
CA PRO A 30 -61.97 -1.13 -0.75
C PRO A 30 -61.59 -1.74 0.61
N THR A 31 -62.60 -2.34 1.22
CA THR A 31 -62.75 -2.90 2.56
C THR A 31 -61.85 -4.12 2.89
N PRO A 32 -61.72 -4.47 4.19
CA PRO A 32 -60.57 -5.16 4.79
C PRO A 32 -60.78 -6.67 4.96
N SER A 33 -59.72 -7.44 4.69
CA SER A 33 -59.46 -8.72 5.33
C SER A 33 -57.98 -9.05 5.09
N THR A 34 -57.27 -9.48 6.14
CA THR A 34 -55.79 -9.59 6.32
C THR A 34 -55.07 -8.27 6.64
N SER A 35 -55.40 -7.63 7.77
CA SER A 35 -54.76 -6.38 8.21
C SER A 35 -53.32 -6.55 8.72
N ASP A 36 -52.99 -7.71 9.26
CA ASP A 36 -51.75 -7.86 10.03
C ASP A 36 -50.55 -8.20 9.14
N ASP A 37 -50.74 -9.04 8.11
CA ASP A 37 -49.69 -9.41 7.16
C ASP A 37 -49.34 -8.26 6.19
N ALA A 38 -50.34 -7.51 5.73
CA ALA A 38 -50.12 -6.34 4.88
C ALA A 38 -49.45 -5.19 5.65
N ALA A 39 -49.81 -5.00 6.92
CA ALA A 39 -49.16 -4.04 7.80
C ALA A 39 -47.72 -4.47 8.15
N ALA A 40 -47.47 -5.76 8.36
CA ALA A 40 -46.13 -6.30 8.59
C ALA A 40 -45.22 -6.18 7.36
N ALA A 41 -45.74 -6.45 6.15
CA ALA A 41 -45.02 -6.27 4.89
C ALA A 41 -44.69 -4.80 4.61
N LEU A 42 -45.63 -3.88 4.89
CA LEU A 42 -45.37 -2.44 4.83
C LEU A 42 -44.31 -2.01 5.86
N ALA A 43 -44.37 -2.53 7.09
CA ALA A 43 -43.39 -2.22 8.13
C ALA A 43 -41.97 -2.74 7.80
N HIS A 44 -41.86 -3.91 7.17
CA HIS A 44 -40.57 -4.42 6.67
C HIS A 44 -40.03 -3.52 5.56
N ARG A 45 -40.86 -3.16 4.58
CA ARG A 45 -40.46 -2.29 3.48
C ARG A 45 -40.08 -0.87 3.94
N VAL A 46 -40.73 -0.35 4.97
CA VAL A 46 -40.33 0.92 5.61
C VAL A 46 -38.97 0.78 6.28
N ARG A 47 -38.68 -0.34 6.95
CA ARG A 47 -37.35 -0.62 7.53
C ARG A 47 -36.26 -0.75 6.47
N ASP A 48 -36.53 -1.43 5.37
CA ASP A 48 -35.58 -1.57 4.25
C ASP A 48 -35.28 -0.21 3.61
N LEU A 49 -36.31 0.60 3.35
CA LEU A 49 -36.16 1.95 2.82
C LEU A 49 -35.41 2.88 3.81
N GLN A 50 -35.59 2.69 5.12
CA GLN A 50 -34.80 3.41 6.12
C GLN A 50 -33.33 3.00 6.08
N ALA A 51 -33.03 1.70 5.94
CA ALA A 51 -31.66 1.21 5.81
C ALA A 51 -30.99 1.71 4.51
N GLU A 52 -31.71 1.70 3.38
CA GLU A 52 -31.22 2.27 2.12
C GLU A 52 -30.95 3.78 2.22
N LEU A 53 -31.85 4.54 2.87
CA LEU A 53 -31.66 5.97 3.09
C LEU A 53 -30.44 6.25 3.99
N ASP A 54 -30.21 5.43 5.01
CA ASP A 54 -29.07 5.58 5.89
C ASP A 54 -27.75 5.20 5.20
N LEU A 55 -27.74 4.17 4.36
CA LEU A 55 -26.60 3.84 3.49
C LEU A 55 -26.31 4.96 2.49
N GLU A 56 -27.35 5.54 1.88
CA GLU A 56 -27.21 6.68 0.97
C GLU A 56 -26.64 7.91 1.69
N ARG A 57 -27.11 8.20 2.91
CA ARG A 57 -26.57 9.28 3.75
C ARG A 57 -25.11 9.04 4.13
N GLN A 58 -24.75 7.81 4.48
CA GLN A 58 -23.36 7.43 4.76
C GLN A 58 -22.49 7.59 3.51
N GLY A 59 -22.98 7.17 2.34
CA GLY A 59 -22.30 7.35 1.06
C GLY A 59 -22.09 8.81 0.69
N ARG A 60 -23.11 9.67 0.89
CA ARG A 60 -22.98 11.12 0.68
C ARG A 60 -21.94 11.73 1.61
N LYS A 61 -21.98 11.38 2.91
CA LYS A 61 -21.01 11.87 3.88
C LYS A 61 -19.58 11.46 3.51
N ALA A 62 -19.36 10.21 3.14
CA ALA A 62 -18.04 9.74 2.70
C ALA A 62 -17.56 10.46 1.43
N ALA A 63 -18.47 10.77 0.50
CA ALA A 63 -18.12 11.55 -0.70
C ALA A 63 -17.80 13.02 -0.37
N GLU A 64 -18.51 13.63 0.57
CA GLU A 64 -18.23 14.99 1.07
C GLU A 64 -16.89 15.05 1.79
N ASP A 65 -16.60 14.08 2.66
CA ASP A 65 -15.31 13.96 3.36
C ASP A 65 -14.16 13.78 2.34
N ALA A 66 -14.32 12.89 1.36
CA ALA A 66 -13.33 12.70 0.29
C ALA A 66 -13.15 13.97 -0.58
N ARG A 67 -14.22 14.72 -0.83
CA ARG A 67 -14.16 16.01 -1.53
C ARG A 67 -13.38 17.04 -0.71
N ALA A 68 -13.61 17.12 0.60
CA ALA A 68 -12.89 18.02 1.49
C ALA A 68 -11.38 17.68 1.54
N ASP A 69 -11.04 16.39 1.60
CA ASP A 69 -9.66 15.91 1.56
C ASP A 69 -8.96 16.27 0.24
N LEU A 70 -9.63 16.08 -0.90
CA LEU A 70 -9.11 16.51 -2.20
C LEU A 70 -8.91 18.02 -2.29
N GLN A 71 -9.83 18.81 -1.75
CA GLN A 71 -9.70 20.26 -1.70
C GLN A 71 -8.52 20.70 -0.82
N ASN A 72 -8.30 20.03 0.31
CA ASN A 72 -7.14 20.24 1.17
C ASN A 72 -5.83 19.86 0.47
N ALA A 73 -5.79 18.71 -0.22
CA ALA A 73 -4.63 18.26 -0.98
C ALA A 73 -4.31 19.24 -2.13
N PHE A 74 -5.32 19.72 -2.85
CA PHE A 74 -5.17 20.73 -3.89
C PHE A 74 -4.66 22.06 -3.31
N GLY A 75 -5.16 22.49 -2.15
CA GLY A 75 -4.66 23.67 -1.45
C GLY A 75 -3.17 23.57 -1.10
N ARG A 76 -2.73 22.41 -0.58
CA ARG A 76 -1.32 22.13 -0.30
C ARG A 76 -0.46 22.12 -1.58
N LEU A 77 -0.94 21.50 -2.65
CA LEU A 77 -0.24 21.48 -3.93
C LEU A 77 -0.09 22.89 -4.51
N LYS A 78 -1.15 23.72 -4.41
CA LYS A 78 -1.11 25.13 -4.84
C LYS A 78 -0.08 25.92 -4.03
N ALA A 79 -0.01 25.72 -2.72
CA ALA A 79 1.01 26.34 -1.86
C ALA A 79 2.43 25.92 -2.27
N LEU A 80 2.66 24.62 -2.48
CA LEU A 80 3.96 24.10 -2.96
C LEU A 80 4.35 24.66 -4.33
N ALA A 81 3.39 24.76 -5.27
CA ALA A 81 3.64 25.33 -6.58
C ALA A 81 4.03 26.81 -6.50
N HIS A 82 3.35 27.60 -5.65
CA HIS A 82 3.71 28.99 -5.41
C HIS A 82 5.08 29.14 -4.72
N GLU A 83 5.41 28.27 -3.76
CA GLU A 83 6.72 28.28 -3.13
C GLU A 83 7.83 27.93 -4.13
N ALA A 84 7.61 26.94 -5.00
CA ALA A 84 8.55 26.58 -6.06
C ALA A 84 8.77 27.73 -7.06
N LEU A 85 7.69 28.42 -7.46
CA LEU A 85 7.80 29.61 -8.31
C LEU A 85 8.57 30.75 -7.61
N ARG A 86 8.29 30.99 -6.33
CA ARG A 86 9.00 32.01 -5.54
C ARG A 86 10.50 31.70 -5.45
N LYS A 87 10.87 30.45 -5.14
CA LYS A 87 12.28 30.03 -5.09
C LYS A 87 12.98 30.18 -6.43
N ARG A 88 12.30 29.86 -7.54
CA ARG A 88 12.83 30.07 -8.89
C ARG A 88 13.10 31.55 -9.16
N ASP A 89 12.16 32.42 -8.82
CA ASP A 89 12.28 33.86 -9.07
C ASP A 89 13.37 34.50 -8.20
N GLU A 90 13.53 34.04 -6.96
CA GLU A 90 14.59 34.43 -6.05
C GLU A 90 15.97 34.00 -6.58
N ALA A 91 16.11 32.75 -7.03
CA ALA A 91 17.34 32.25 -7.67
C ALA A 91 17.69 33.00 -8.97
N LEU A 92 16.68 33.40 -9.76
CA LEU A 92 16.90 34.24 -10.95
C LEU A 92 17.42 35.63 -10.56
N ARG A 93 16.86 36.22 -9.50
CA ARG A 93 17.33 37.51 -8.97
C ARG A 93 18.77 37.44 -8.48
N GLU A 94 19.12 36.42 -7.71
CA GLU A 94 20.49 36.18 -7.24
C GLU A 94 21.47 36.01 -8.41
N LYS A 95 21.07 35.25 -9.45
CA LYS A 95 21.88 35.09 -10.66
C LYS A 95 22.09 36.42 -11.39
N GLU A 96 21.07 37.27 -11.49
CA GLU A 96 21.20 38.61 -12.09
C GLU A 96 22.10 39.53 -11.26
N GLU A 97 22.05 39.44 -9.93
CA GLU A 97 22.93 40.19 -9.04
C GLU A 97 24.38 39.74 -9.15
N ALA A 98 24.62 38.43 -9.22
CA ALA A 98 25.94 37.85 -9.49
C ALA A 98 26.47 38.24 -10.88
N ALA A 99 25.61 38.28 -11.90
CA ALA A 99 25.99 38.75 -13.23
C ALA A 99 26.38 40.24 -13.20
N ARG A 100 25.60 41.08 -12.51
CA ARG A 100 25.90 42.51 -12.33
C ARG A 100 27.19 42.73 -11.53
N SER A 101 27.48 41.94 -10.51
CA SER A 101 28.74 42.05 -9.76
C SER A 101 29.94 41.59 -10.59
N ALA A 102 29.80 40.53 -11.38
CA ALA A 102 30.83 40.09 -12.32
C ALA A 102 31.12 41.13 -13.40
N GLU A 103 30.10 41.80 -13.93
CA GLU A 103 30.26 42.89 -14.91
C GLU A 103 31.02 44.08 -14.31
N ARG A 104 30.72 44.47 -13.06
CA ARG A 104 31.48 45.51 -12.35
C ARG A 104 32.94 45.13 -12.15
N ALA A 105 33.20 43.91 -11.69
CA ALA A 105 34.58 43.43 -11.52
C ALA A 105 35.34 43.39 -12.86
N ALA A 106 34.67 43.02 -13.95
CA ALA A 106 35.26 43.05 -15.29
C ALA A 106 35.56 44.49 -15.75
N ALA A 107 34.68 45.45 -15.46
CA ALA A 107 34.90 46.86 -15.75
C ALA A 107 36.08 47.44 -14.96
N GLU A 108 36.17 47.15 -13.66
CA GLU A 108 37.30 47.56 -12.80
C GLU A 108 38.63 46.96 -13.28
N LEU A 109 38.64 45.70 -13.72
CA LEU A 109 39.82 45.07 -14.32
C LEU A 109 40.23 45.75 -15.63
N ALA A 110 39.26 46.13 -16.48
CA ALA A 110 39.53 46.84 -17.72
C ALA A 110 40.09 48.25 -17.48
N GLU A 111 39.59 48.96 -16.46
CA GLU A 111 40.14 50.26 -16.05
C GLU A 111 41.54 50.12 -15.48
N SER A 112 41.79 49.13 -14.62
CA SER A 112 43.13 48.83 -14.10
C SER A 112 44.12 48.49 -15.22
N ALA A 113 43.67 47.74 -16.24
CA ALA A 113 44.50 47.43 -17.41
C ALA A 113 44.87 48.69 -18.20
N ARG A 114 43.93 49.60 -18.45
CA ARG A 114 44.21 50.89 -19.12
C ARG A 114 45.16 51.77 -18.31
N ALA A 115 44.98 51.81 -16.99
CA ALA A 115 45.88 52.55 -16.11
C ALA A 115 47.31 51.99 -16.16
N ARG A 116 47.48 50.67 -16.21
CA ARG A 116 48.79 50.02 -16.39
C ARG A 116 49.41 50.35 -17.75
N GLU A 117 48.64 50.34 -18.83
CA GLU A 117 49.14 50.72 -20.16
C GLU A 117 49.64 52.18 -20.20
N GLU A 118 48.92 53.11 -19.57
CA GLU A 118 49.35 54.51 -19.49
C GLU A 118 50.63 54.68 -18.65
N ILE A 119 50.76 53.96 -17.54
CA ILE A 119 52.00 53.96 -16.74
C ILE A 119 53.17 53.43 -17.58
N VAL A 120 52.98 52.34 -18.33
CA VAL A 120 54.02 51.80 -19.21
C VAL A 120 54.43 52.83 -20.27
N ARG A 121 53.46 53.52 -20.89
CA ARG A 121 53.73 54.60 -21.85
C ARG A 121 54.55 55.73 -21.24
N GLN A 122 54.23 56.16 -20.03
CA GLN A 122 54.96 57.21 -19.32
C GLN A 122 56.39 56.78 -18.97
N VAL A 123 56.60 55.51 -18.58
CA VAL A 123 57.93 54.97 -18.30
C VAL A 123 58.78 54.94 -19.57
N GLU A 124 58.22 54.52 -20.71
CA GLU A 124 58.92 54.55 -22.00
C GLU A 124 59.33 55.96 -22.42
N GLU A 125 58.43 56.93 -22.25
CA GLU A 125 58.68 58.34 -22.56
C GLU A 125 59.76 58.95 -21.66
N ALA A 126 59.70 58.70 -20.35
CA ALA A 126 60.73 59.13 -19.40
C ALA A 126 62.10 58.51 -19.72
N THR A 127 62.13 57.21 -20.08
CA THR A 127 63.36 56.52 -20.46
C THR A 127 63.99 57.17 -21.69
N ARG A 128 63.18 57.53 -22.69
CA ARG A 128 63.66 58.24 -23.89
C ARG A 128 64.24 59.61 -23.56
N GLN A 129 63.58 60.39 -22.69
CA GLN A 129 64.09 61.70 -22.26
C GLN A 129 65.43 61.59 -21.54
N VAL A 130 65.60 60.56 -20.70
CA VAL A 130 66.88 60.29 -20.02
C VAL A 130 67.99 59.97 -21.02
N GLU A 131 67.72 59.18 -22.06
CA GLU A 131 68.70 58.91 -23.11
C GLU A 131 69.09 60.16 -23.91
N GLU A 132 68.11 61.01 -24.26
CA GLU A 132 68.37 62.25 -25.00
C GLU A 132 69.20 63.23 -24.16
N ALA A 133 68.89 63.38 -22.87
CA ALA A 133 69.67 64.19 -21.94
C ALA A 133 71.10 63.64 -21.76
N ALA A 134 71.27 62.33 -21.70
CA ALA A 134 72.59 61.70 -21.65
C ALA A 134 73.44 62.02 -22.90
N ARG A 135 72.85 61.92 -24.10
CA ARG A 135 73.53 62.29 -25.36
C ARG A 135 73.94 63.76 -25.40
N GLN A 136 73.08 64.68 -24.93
CA GLN A 136 73.42 66.11 -24.86
C GLN A 136 74.56 66.39 -23.86
N ARG A 137 74.57 65.68 -22.73
CA ARG A 137 75.65 65.78 -21.73
C ARG A 137 76.97 65.28 -22.29
N GLU A 138 76.98 64.20 -23.07
CA GLU A 138 78.19 63.71 -23.74
C GLU A 138 78.69 64.69 -24.80
N ALA A 139 77.80 65.29 -25.60
CA ALA A 139 78.16 66.29 -26.60
C ALA A 139 78.81 67.54 -25.95
N SER A 140 78.18 68.12 -24.92
CA SER A 140 78.75 69.27 -24.19
C SER A 140 80.06 68.92 -23.48
N ARG A 141 80.21 67.70 -22.98
CA ARG A 141 81.49 67.22 -22.42
C ARG A 141 82.59 67.16 -23.48
N ALA A 142 82.29 66.68 -24.68
CA ALA A 142 83.26 66.65 -25.78
C ALA A 142 83.66 68.07 -26.23
N GLU A 143 82.71 69.01 -26.28
CA GLU A 143 82.98 70.42 -26.59
C GLU A 143 83.87 71.09 -25.53
N THR A 144 83.59 70.85 -24.25
CA THR A 144 84.41 71.38 -23.15
C THR A 144 85.82 70.79 -23.14
N GLU A 145 85.98 69.48 -23.36
CA GLU A 145 87.31 68.86 -23.51
C GLU A 145 88.08 69.47 -24.69
N THR A 146 87.41 69.71 -25.82
CA THR A 146 88.02 70.38 -26.98
C THR A 146 88.44 71.81 -26.66
N ALA A 147 87.58 72.59 -25.99
CA ALA A 147 87.89 73.95 -25.58
C ALA A 147 89.07 74.01 -24.59
N VAL A 148 89.12 73.08 -23.63
CA VAL A 148 90.23 72.94 -22.69
C VAL A 148 91.53 72.62 -23.42
N GLN A 149 91.53 71.69 -24.38
CA GLN A 149 92.71 71.39 -25.20
C GLN A 149 93.20 72.62 -25.99
N MET A 150 92.27 73.38 -26.59
CA MET A 150 92.61 74.61 -27.30
C MET A 150 93.22 75.67 -26.38
N LEU A 151 92.69 75.82 -25.15
CA LEU A 151 93.22 76.73 -24.15
C LEU A 151 94.62 76.32 -23.68
N VAL A 152 94.83 75.04 -23.35
CA VAL A 152 96.14 74.51 -22.94
C VAL A 152 97.17 74.71 -24.05
N SER A 153 96.83 74.35 -25.30
CA SER A 153 97.69 74.58 -26.47
C SER A 153 97.98 76.07 -26.70
N GLY A 154 96.99 76.94 -26.49
CA GLY A 154 97.15 78.39 -26.53
C GLY A 154 98.12 78.90 -25.45
N ILE A 155 97.96 78.44 -24.21
CA ILE A 155 98.83 78.75 -23.08
C ILE A 155 100.25 78.28 -23.35
N GLU A 156 100.45 77.05 -23.85
CA GLU A 156 101.77 76.51 -24.20
C GLU A 156 102.45 77.33 -25.30
N LYS A 157 101.72 77.74 -26.35
CA LYS A 157 102.26 78.61 -27.42
C LYS A 157 102.65 80.00 -26.92
N VAL A 158 101.83 80.59 -26.05
CA VAL A 158 102.14 81.90 -25.45
C VAL A 158 103.31 81.75 -24.48
N SER A 159 103.29 80.74 -23.61
CA SER A 159 104.36 80.42 -22.66
C SER A 159 105.69 80.14 -23.36
N GLY A 160 105.70 79.43 -24.50
CA GLY A 160 106.90 79.22 -25.30
C GLY A 160 107.45 80.51 -25.92
N LYS A 161 106.58 81.39 -26.43
CA LYS A 161 106.98 82.72 -26.92
C LYS A 161 107.49 83.63 -25.81
N VAL A 162 106.86 83.57 -24.63
CA VAL A 162 107.25 84.37 -23.46
C VAL A 162 108.53 83.82 -22.80
N GLY A 163 108.67 82.49 -22.74
CA GLY A 163 109.88 81.80 -22.29
C GLY A 163 111.07 82.04 -23.21
N GLY A 164 110.85 82.30 -24.51
CA GLY A 164 111.88 82.83 -25.41
C GLY A 164 112.47 84.17 -24.96
N PHE A 165 111.73 84.95 -24.16
CA PHE A 165 112.24 86.16 -23.50
C PHE A 165 113.00 85.87 -22.18
N ALA A 166 112.92 84.67 -21.60
CA ALA A 166 113.67 84.34 -20.37
C ALA A 166 115.20 84.31 -20.58
N ASN A 167 115.66 84.17 -21.82
CA ASN A 167 117.09 84.29 -22.20
C ASN A 167 117.61 85.74 -22.21
N PHE A 168 116.90 86.72 -21.62
CA PHE A 168 117.37 88.10 -21.47
C PHE A 168 118.51 88.30 -20.46
N ALA A 169 118.94 87.26 -19.73
CA ALA A 169 120.05 87.35 -18.78
C ALA A 169 121.41 87.66 -19.45
N ALA A 170 121.57 87.39 -20.75
CA ALA A 170 122.83 87.62 -21.50
C ALA A 170 122.84 88.89 -22.37
N GLY A 171 121.74 89.64 -22.45
CA GLY A 171 121.67 90.87 -23.24
C GLY A 171 120.32 91.53 -23.04
N GLY A 172 120.26 92.51 -22.14
CA GLY A 172 119.04 93.04 -21.53
C GLY A 172 117.90 93.47 -22.47
N LEU A 173 116.74 93.74 -21.85
CA LEU A 173 115.48 94.10 -22.53
C LEU A 173 115.69 95.09 -23.70
N PRO A 174 114.99 94.90 -24.84
CA PRO A 174 115.08 95.82 -25.97
C PRO A 174 114.57 97.20 -25.57
N ARG A 175 115.50 98.12 -25.28
CA ARG A 175 115.24 99.56 -25.09
C ARG A 175 115.06 100.22 -26.45
N SER A 176 113.91 99.95 -27.06
CA SER A 176 113.47 100.63 -28.28
C SER A 176 112.35 101.62 -27.93
N ASN A 177 112.65 102.91 -28.01
CA ASN A 177 111.69 104.03 -27.85
C ASN A 177 110.53 103.98 -28.86
N LYS A 178 110.52 103.05 -29.84
CA LYS A 178 109.40 102.85 -30.78
C LYS A 178 108.26 101.99 -30.23
N TYR A 179 108.44 101.29 -29.10
CA TYR A 179 107.40 100.44 -28.50
C TYR A 179 106.92 100.92 -27.11
N SER A 180 107.64 101.86 -26.49
CA SER A 180 107.28 102.42 -25.16
C SER A 180 105.99 103.24 -25.16
N ALA A 181 105.59 103.83 -26.29
CA ALA A 181 104.38 104.66 -26.40
C ALA A 181 103.09 103.85 -26.66
N GLY A 182 103.20 102.60 -27.14
CA GLY A 182 102.04 101.75 -27.44
C GLY A 182 101.67 100.75 -26.34
N LEU A 183 102.62 100.40 -25.47
CA LEU A 183 102.42 99.43 -24.38
C LEU A 183 101.29 99.82 -23.40
N PRO A 184 101.18 101.10 -22.96
CA PRO A 184 100.09 101.51 -22.07
C PRO A 184 98.70 101.37 -22.69
N ALA A 185 98.56 101.67 -23.99
CA ALA A 185 97.29 101.52 -24.72
C ALA A 185 96.90 100.05 -24.90
N VAL A 186 97.87 99.18 -25.18
CA VAL A 186 97.66 97.72 -25.24
C VAL A 186 97.27 97.18 -23.87
N ALA A 187 97.95 97.60 -22.80
CA ALA A 187 97.62 97.20 -21.42
C ALA A 187 96.19 97.63 -21.05
N TYR A 188 95.80 98.87 -21.34
CA TYR A 188 94.43 99.34 -21.11
C TYR A 188 93.40 98.53 -21.91
N GLY A 189 93.65 98.23 -23.19
CA GLY A 189 92.75 97.42 -24.01
C GLY A 189 92.63 95.95 -23.56
N VAL A 190 93.70 95.38 -23.01
CA VAL A 190 93.66 94.03 -22.39
C VAL A 190 92.86 94.07 -21.09
N ILE A 191 93.11 95.06 -20.22
CA ILE A 191 92.38 95.22 -18.95
C ILE A 191 90.88 95.47 -19.21
N LYS A 192 90.53 96.32 -20.18
CA LYS A 192 89.13 96.59 -20.52
C LYS A 192 88.41 95.34 -21.01
N ARG A 193 88.99 94.59 -21.95
CA ARG A 193 88.41 93.32 -22.42
C ARG A 193 88.35 92.27 -21.31
N ALA A 194 89.36 92.22 -20.43
CA ALA A 194 89.34 91.31 -19.29
C ALA A 194 88.18 91.65 -18.34
N ASN A 195 87.94 92.94 -18.05
CA ASN A 195 86.80 93.37 -17.25
C ASN A 195 85.46 93.05 -17.93
N GLU A 196 85.31 93.34 -19.23
CA GLU A 196 84.10 92.99 -20.00
C GLU A 196 83.83 91.46 -19.97
N ILE A 197 84.88 90.64 -20.08
CA ILE A 197 84.79 89.17 -19.97
C ILE A 197 84.40 88.76 -18.54
N VAL A 198 84.98 89.39 -17.51
CA VAL A 198 84.65 89.10 -16.11
C VAL A 198 83.20 89.49 -15.80
N GLU A 199 82.73 90.65 -16.25
CA GLU A 199 81.33 91.08 -16.10
C GLU A 199 80.37 90.11 -16.78
N GLU A 200 80.69 89.66 -18.00
CA GLU A 200 79.88 88.66 -18.71
C GLU A 200 79.92 87.28 -18.01
N LEU A 201 81.07 86.85 -17.51
CA LEU A 201 81.18 85.62 -16.69
C LEU A 201 80.37 85.71 -15.41
N VAL A 202 80.41 86.84 -14.70
CA VAL A 202 79.60 87.09 -13.49
C VAL A 202 78.12 87.04 -13.86
N ARG A 203 77.70 87.69 -14.95
CA ARG A 203 76.32 87.65 -15.43
C ARG A 203 75.86 86.21 -15.76
N GLN A 204 76.73 85.41 -16.38
CA GLN A 204 76.45 84.00 -16.67
C GLN A 204 76.35 83.14 -15.40
N VAL A 205 77.26 83.35 -14.43
CA VAL A 205 77.23 82.68 -13.13
C VAL A 205 75.97 83.03 -12.36
N ASP A 206 75.58 84.30 -12.32
CA ASP A 206 74.34 84.76 -11.67
C ASP A 206 73.09 84.20 -12.36
N GLY A 207 73.08 84.18 -13.70
CA GLY A 207 72.01 83.57 -14.48
C GLY A 207 71.88 82.06 -14.23
N ALA A 208 73.01 81.35 -14.20
CA ALA A 208 73.05 79.93 -13.88
C ALA A 208 72.65 79.64 -12.42
N GLY A 209 73.01 80.53 -11.49
CA GLY A 209 72.59 80.46 -10.09
C GLY A 209 71.08 80.55 -9.95
N LYS A 210 70.45 81.55 -10.57
CA LYS A 210 68.99 81.70 -10.59
C LYS A 210 68.29 80.51 -11.21
N ALA A 211 68.74 80.04 -12.38
CA ALA A 211 68.15 78.87 -13.04
C ALA A 211 68.25 77.60 -12.18
N ARG A 212 69.37 77.40 -11.46
CA ARG A 212 69.53 76.29 -10.52
C ARG A 212 68.59 76.41 -9.33
N ASP A 213 68.43 77.61 -8.78
CA ASP A 213 67.56 77.84 -7.63
C ASP A 213 66.07 77.66 -8.02
N GLU A 214 65.66 78.13 -9.21
CA GLU A 214 64.33 77.85 -9.79
C GLU A 214 64.10 76.34 -10.03
N ALA A 215 65.09 75.62 -10.57
CA ALA A 215 65.01 74.17 -10.75
C ALA A 215 64.88 73.45 -9.40
N ARG A 216 65.55 73.95 -8.35
CA ARG A 216 65.43 73.41 -6.99
C ARG A 216 64.03 73.64 -6.42
N GLU A 217 63.45 74.82 -6.59
CA GLU A 217 62.08 75.10 -6.15
C GLU A 217 61.06 74.19 -6.87
N GLN A 218 61.22 73.96 -8.18
CA GLN A 218 60.36 73.03 -8.92
C GLN A 218 60.48 71.59 -8.40
N VAL A 219 61.70 71.12 -8.11
CA VAL A 219 61.92 69.80 -7.52
C VAL A 219 61.31 69.72 -6.12
N GLU A 220 61.44 70.77 -5.30
CA GLU A 220 60.81 70.83 -3.98
C GLU A 220 59.27 70.78 -4.09
N HIS A 221 58.67 71.51 -5.04
CA HIS A 221 57.23 71.44 -5.30
C HIS A 221 56.78 70.03 -5.72
N ARG A 222 57.47 69.41 -6.68
CA ARG A 222 57.13 68.05 -7.12
C ARG A 222 57.34 67.02 -6.01
N ASN A 223 58.34 67.20 -5.14
CA ASN A 223 58.52 66.35 -3.96
C ASN A 223 57.36 66.45 -2.97
N TYR A 224 56.78 67.64 -2.77
CA TYR A 224 55.57 67.78 -1.94
C TYR A 224 54.36 67.09 -2.58
N GLU A 225 54.17 67.24 -3.89
CA GLU A 225 53.08 66.55 -4.61
C GLU A 225 53.21 65.03 -4.49
N ILE A 226 54.41 64.48 -4.74
CA ILE A 226 54.69 63.05 -4.58
C ILE A 226 54.40 62.59 -3.15
N ALA A 227 54.78 63.37 -2.13
CA ALA A 227 54.51 63.00 -0.75
C ALA A 227 52.99 62.94 -0.44
N ILE A 228 52.19 63.84 -1.01
CA ILE A 228 50.74 63.83 -0.89
C ILE A 228 50.14 62.62 -1.60
N GLU A 229 50.54 62.37 -2.85
CA GLU A 229 50.09 61.21 -3.65
C GLU A 229 50.43 59.89 -2.92
N VAL A 230 51.66 59.74 -2.42
CA VAL A 230 52.09 58.57 -1.63
C VAL A 230 51.24 58.42 -0.37
N SER A 231 50.98 59.50 0.37
CA SER A 231 50.14 59.45 1.58
C SER A 231 48.71 58.99 1.28
N GLN A 232 48.14 59.44 0.14
CA GLN A 232 46.81 59.00 -0.29
C GLN A 232 46.80 57.51 -0.66
N LEU A 233 47.80 57.06 -1.43
CA LEU A 233 47.96 55.65 -1.79
C LEU A 233 48.13 54.76 -0.55
N GLU A 234 48.94 55.20 0.42
CA GLU A 234 49.13 54.49 1.69
C GLU A 234 47.82 54.37 2.49
N ALA A 235 47.01 55.44 2.54
CA ALA A 235 45.70 55.42 3.16
C ALA A 235 44.73 54.45 2.46
N THR A 236 44.71 54.45 1.11
CA THR A 236 43.90 53.49 0.33
C THR A 236 44.36 52.05 0.56
N ILE A 237 45.68 51.79 0.59
CA ILE A 237 46.23 50.46 0.88
C ILE A 237 45.84 50.00 2.29
N ALA A 238 45.87 50.90 3.28
CA ALA A 238 45.45 50.58 4.64
C ALA A 238 43.97 50.19 4.70
N GLY A 239 43.09 50.95 4.06
CA GLY A 239 41.66 50.63 3.98
C GLY A 239 41.38 49.30 3.27
N LEU A 240 42.04 49.06 2.14
CA LEU A 240 41.91 47.78 1.42
C LEU A 240 42.40 46.58 2.25
N ARG A 241 43.44 46.75 3.08
CA ARG A 241 43.90 45.70 3.99
C ARG A 241 42.89 45.39 5.09
N GLU A 242 42.23 46.41 5.63
CA GLU A 242 41.16 46.24 6.61
C GLU A 242 39.96 45.50 5.99
N ASP A 243 39.52 45.92 4.80
CA ASP A 243 38.44 45.25 4.06
C ASP A 243 38.75 43.78 3.76
N VAL A 244 39.99 43.47 3.35
CA VAL A 244 40.45 42.09 3.11
C VAL A 244 40.42 41.29 4.41
N SER A 245 40.88 41.86 5.52
CA SER A 245 40.82 41.21 6.84
C SER A 245 39.37 40.91 7.27
N GLN A 246 38.48 41.89 7.12
CA GLN A 246 37.07 41.73 7.44
C GLN A 246 36.41 40.66 6.57
N LYS A 247 36.61 40.70 5.25
CA LYS A 247 36.09 39.69 4.32
C LYS A 247 36.66 38.30 4.63
N SER A 248 37.93 38.19 4.98
CA SER A 248 38.54 36.92 5.40
C SER A 248 37.84 36.33 6.63
N SER A 249 37.52 37.16 7.64
CA SER A 249 36.78 36.69 8.83
C SER A 249 35.34 36.27 8.51
N GLN A 250 34.69 36.91 7.55
CA GLN A 250 33.35 36.52 7.10
C GLN A 250 33.39 35.17 6.36
N VAL A 251 34.38 34.96 5.50
CA VAL A 251 34.59 33.68 4.81
C VAL A 251 34.80 32.55 5.82
N GLU A 252 35.69 32.73 6.81
CA GLU A 252 35.94 31.71 7.84
C GLU A 252 34.67 31.37 8.65
N ASN A 253 33.85 32.38 8.98
CA ASN A 253 32.57 32.16 9.65
C ASN A 253 31.56 31.39 8.78
N LEU A 254 31.50 31.71 7.48
CA LEU A 254 30.65 31.01 6.52
C LEU A 254 31.11 29.56 6.33
N GLU A 255 32.41 29.32 6.16
CA GLU A 255 33.01 27.98 6.09
C GLU A 255 32.64 27.15 7.31
N LYS A 256 32.78 27.71 8.52
CA LYS A 256 32.38 27.04 9.76
C LYS A 256 30.89 26.70 9.78
N SER A 257 30.03 27.62 9.33
CA SER A 257 28.58 27.37 9.26
C SER A 257 28.22 26.30 8.23
N VAL A 258 28.93 26.23 7.11
CA VAL A 258 28.77 25.18 6.09
C VAL A 258 29.14 23.82 6.68
N VAL A 259 30.30 23.70 7.33
CA VAL A 259 30.73 22.45 7.98
C VAL A 259 29.71 21.97 9.03
N GLU A 260 29.15 22.88 9.83
CA GLU A 260 28.11 22.54 10.80
C GLU A 260 26.81 22.04 10.14
N LYS A 261 26.40 22.69 9.04
CA LYS A 261 25.22 22.26 8.26
C LYS A 261 25.46 20.92 7.58
N ASP A 262 26.64 20.68 7.02
CA ASP A 262 27.02 19.40 6.43
C ASP A 262 26.99 18.28 7.48
N GLY A 263 27.46 18.54 8.71
CA GLY A 263 27.32 17.62 9.83
C GLY A 263 25.86 17.26 10.12
N ARG A 264 24.98 18.27 10.22
CA ARG A 264 23.54 18.04 10.41
C ARG A 264 22.89 17.27 9.25
N ILE A 265 23.34 17.50 8.01
CA ILE A 265 22.87 16.73 6.85
C ILE A 265 23.25 15.26 7.00
N THR A 266 24.49 14.96 7.40
CA THR A 266 24.91 13.57 7.60
C THR A 266 24.13 12.87 8.71
N GLU A 267 23.78 13.57 9.79
CA GLU A 267 22.93 13.03 10.86
C GLU A 267 21.51 12.73 10.36
N MET A 268 20.91 13.64 9.60
CA MET A 268 19.59 13.41 8.99
C MET A 268 19.60 12.25 7.99
N ASP A 269 20.66 12.11 7.19
CA ASP A 269 20.80 11.00 6.22
C ASP A 269 20.88 9.64 6.95
N GLU A 270 21.55 9.59 8.09
CA GLU A 270 21.60 8.42 8.97
C GLU A 270 20.20 8.10 9.54
N GLU A 271 19.46 9.10 10.04
CA GLU A 271 18.08 8.93 10.52
C GLU A 271 17.12 8.45 9.43
N ILE A 272 17.22 9.01 8.22
CA ILE A 272 16.44 8.58 7.05
C ILE A 272 16.75 7.11 6.71
N SER A 273 18.02 6.72 6.80
CA SER A 273 18.45 5.34 6.56
C SER A 273 17.85 4.38 7.60
N GLN A 274 17.84 4.76 8.88
CA GLN A 274 17.22 3.98 9.95
C GLN A 274 15.70 3.86 9.76
N LEU A 275 15.01 4.95 9.41
CA LEU A 275 13.57 4.93 9.15
C LEU A 275 13.21 4.06 7.94
N ARG A 276 14.04 4.09 6.89
CA ARG A 276 13.86 3.22 5.72
C ARG A 276 13.99 1.74 6.11
N GLN A 277 15.02 1.38 6.87
CA GLN A 277 15.20 0.02 7.36
C GLN A 277 14.00 -0.43 8.22
N PHE A 278 13.53 0.42 9.14
CA PHE A 278 12.34 0.13 9.94
C PHE A 278 11.09 -0.07 9.07
N GLY A 279 10.93 0.74 8.02
CA GLY A 279 9.87 0.60 7.03
C GLY A 279 9.91 -0.75 6.32
N GLU A 280 11.09 -1.19 5.88
CA GLU A 280 11.31 -2.49 5.24
C GLU A 280 10.98 -3.66 6.19
N GLU A 281 11.38 -3.56 7.47
CA GLU A 281 11.02 -4.55 8.49
C GLU A 281 9.51 -4.63 8.73
N CYS A 282 8.83 -3.48 8.77
CA CYS A 282 7.37 -3.42 8.91
C CYS A 282 6.68 -4.05 7.69
N GLU A 283 7.15 -3.74 6.48
CA GLU A 283 6.62 -4.33 5.25
C GLU A 283 6.82 -5.86 5.22
N ALA A 284 7.99 -6.35 5.64
CA ALA A 284 8.24 -7.79 5.74
C ALA A 284 7.31 -8.49 6.75
N LYS A 285 7.09 -7.88 7.92
CA LYS A 285 6.13 -8.37 8.92
C LYS A 285 4.71 -8.38 8.38
N TRP A 286 4.30 -7.31 7.69
CA TRP A 286 2.99 -7.21 7.04
C TRP A 286 2.80 -8.31 5.99
N LYS A 287 3.74 -8.49 5.07
CA LYS A 287 3.70 -9.56 4.06
C LYS A 287 3.62 -10.94 4.71
N THR A 288 4.34 -11.15 5.80
CA THR A 288 4.29 -12.41 6.57
C THR A 288 2.88 -12.64 7.15
N LEU A 289 2.29 -11.64 7.81
CA LEU A 289 0.93 -11.74 8.36
C LEU A 289 -0.12 -11.94 7.26
N GLN A 290 0.01 -11.22 6.15
CA GLN A 290 -0.84 -11.37 4.98
C GLN A 290 -0.78 -12.79 4.42
N SER A 291 0.41 -13.39 4.30
CA SER A 291 0.55 -14.79 3.85
C SER A 291 -0.09 -15.79 4.80
N LYS A 292 -0.05 -15.54 6.12
CA LYS A 292 -0.74 -16.36 7.13
C LYS A 292 -2.26 -16.23 7.05
N LEU A 293 -2.76 -15.02 6.78
CA LEU A 293 -4.19 -14.81 6.56
C LEU A 293 -4.65 -15.54 5.30
N GLU A 294 -3.90 -15.42 4.19
CA GLU A 294 -4.22 -16.08 2.93
C GLU A 294 -4.15 -17.60 3.05
N SER A 295 -3.26 -18.14 3.90
CA SER A 295 -3.22 -19.59 4.17
C SER A 295 -4.36 -20.09 5.07
N GLN A 296 -4.95 -19.23 5.90
CA GLN A 296 -6.13 -19.56 6.71
C GLN A 296 -7.44 -19.48 5.92
N ARG A 297 -7.54 -18.59 4.93
CA ARG A 297 -8.71 -18.44 4.06
C ARG A 297 -9.25 -19.76 3.47
N PRO A 298 -8.45 -20.68 2.88
CA PRO A 298 -8.96 -21.93 2.35
C PRO A 298 -9.49 -22.87 3.43
N VAL A 299 -8.90 -22.87 4.64
CA VAL A 299 -9.38 -23.70 5.76
C VAL A 299 -10.77 -23.27 6.20
N VAL A 300 -11.00 -21.95 6.31
CA VAL A 300 -12.34 -21.42 6.65
C VAL A 300 -13.35 -21.75 5.55
N MET A 301 -12.98 -21.61 4.27
CA MET A 301 -13.82 -22.00 3.14
C MET A 301 -14.19 -23.49 3.15
N GLU A 302 -13.23 -24.35 3.49
CA GLU A 302 -13.44 -25.79 3.60
C GLU A 302 -14.37 -26.14 4.78
N GLN A 303 -14.14 -25.55 5.96
CA GLN A 303 -15.02 -25.69 7.11
C GLN A 303 -16.45 -25.27 6.77
N LEU A 304 -16.61 -24.13 6.09
CA LEU A 304 -17.92 -23.63 5.69
C LEU A 304 -18.62 -24.59 4.72
N ASN A 305 -17.90 -25.19 3.78
CA ASN A 305 -18.45 -26.22 2.89
C ASN A 305 -18.96 -27.45 3.66
N TYR A 306 -18.19 -27.94 4.64
CA TYR A 306 -18.64 -29.04 5.51
C TYR A 306 -19.90 -28.68 6.30
N ILE A 307 -19.97 -27.46 6.83
CA ILE A 307 -21.12 -26.90 7.55
C ILE A 307 -22.36 -26.85 6.64
N SER A 308 -22.22 -26.33 5.41
CA SER A 308 -23.32 -26.30 4.44
C SER A 308 -23.84 -27.71 4.10
N ARG A 309 -22.93 -28.67 3.87
CA ARG A 309 -23.31 -30.07 3.61
C ARG A 309 -24.01 -30.72 4.81
N ALA A 310 -23.54 -30.45 6.03
CA ALA A 310 -24.18 -30.96 7.24
C ALA A 310 -25.59 -30.37 7.41
N HIS A 311 -25.77 -29.08 7.15
CA HIS A 311 -27.09 -28.43 7.18
C HIS A 311 -28.07 -29.08 6.20
N GLU A 312 -27.65 -29.30 4.95
CA GLU A 312 -28.47 -29.97 3.94
C GLU A 312 -28.90 -31.38 4.39
N GLN A 313 -27.95 -32.16 4.93
CA GLN A 313 -28.22 -33.51 5.42
C GLN A 313 -29.19 -33.53 6.61
N ILE A 314 -29.00 -32.64 7.59
CA ILE A 314 -29.89 -32.55 8.75
C ILE A 314 -31.30 -32.12 8.31
N THR A 315 -31.38 -31.16 7.39
CA THR A 315 -32.66 -30.72 6.82
C THR A 315 -33.37 -31.87 6.10
N GLU A 316 -32.64 -32.71 5.37
CA GLU A 316 -33.18 -33.91 4.71
C GLU A 316 -33.69 -34.95 5.73
N ILE A 317 -32.95 -35.20 6.81
CA ILE A 317 -33.36 -36.10 7.89
C ILE A 317 -34.67 -35.62 8.53
N ILE A 318 -34.79 -34.32 8.81
CA ILE A 318 -36.03 -33.73 9.34
C ILE A 318 -37.17 -33.95 8.35
N LYS A 319 -36.96 -33.64 7.06
CA LYS A 319 -37.99 -33.83 6.02
C LYS A 319 -38.48 -35.28 5.92
N ASN A 320 -37.61 -36.26 6.08
CA ASN A 320 -37.95 -37.68 5.96
C ASN A 320 -38.61 -38.25 7.23
N THR A 321 -38.43 -37.62 8.39
CA THR A 321 -38.96 -38.07 9.69
C THR A 321 -40.29 -37.41 10.06
N VAL A 322 -40.60 -36.27 9.44
CA VAL A 322 -41.90 -35.60 9.56
C VAL A 322 -42.96 -36.37 8.76
N LEU A 323 -43.79 -37.15 9.45
CA LEU A 323 -44.90 -37.91 8.85
C LEU A 323 -46.18 -37.08 8.61
N ASN A 324 -46.24 -35.82 9.10
CA ASN A 324 -47.42 -34.96 9.02
C ASN A 324 -47.19 -33.76 8.09
N GLU A 325 -48.12 -33.51 7.15
CA GLU A 325 -48.03 -32.39 6.18
C GLU A 325 -48.01 -31.01 6.85
N TYR A 326 -48.56 -30.87 8.06
CA TYR A 326 -48.65 -29.60 8.79
C TYR A 326 -47.30 -29.12 9.34
N ASP A 327 -46.48 -30.04 9.86
CA ASP A 327 -45.14 -29.75 10.42
C ASP A 327 -44.08 -29.54 9.32
N ARG A 328 -44.40 -29.84 8.07
CA ARG A 328 -43.46 -29.72 6.93
C ARG A 328 -43.23 -28.27 6.52
N SER A 329 -44.18 -27.38 6.82
CA SER A 329 -44.19 -25.97 6.41
C SER A 329 -43.26 -25.10 7.26
N GLU A 330 -43.18 -25.34 8.58
CA GLU A 330 -42.42 -24.49 9.50
C GLU A 330 -40.89 -24.61 9.35
N PHE A 331 -40.39 -25.71 8.77
CA PHE A 331 -38.95 -25.91 8.55
C PHE A 331 -38.44 -25.34 7.21
N SER A 332 -39.33 -24.93 6.31
CA SER A 332 -38.94 -24.39 4.99
C SER A 332 -38.57 -22.90 5.03
N GLU A 333 -38.82 -22.20 6.14
CA GLU A 333 -38.56 -20.77 6.29
C GLU A 333 -37.17 -20.43 6.88
N SER A 334 -36.40 -21.40 7.37
CA SER A 334 -34.99 -21.17 7.70
C SER A 334 -34.12 -21.24 6.42
N GLN A 335 -34.38 -20.30 5.52
CA GLN A 335 -33.62 -20.07 4.30
C GLN A 335 -32.32 -19.33 4.66
N PHE A 336 -31.39 -20.05 5.28
CA PHE A 336 -30.08 -19.51 5.62
C PHE A 336 -29.24 -19.36 4.35
N MET A 337 -29.09 -18.11 3.88
CA MET A 337 -28.45 -17.76 2.60
C MET A 337 -26.94 -17.56 2.77
N TRP A 338 -26.13 -18.59 2.47
CA TRP A 338 -24.66 -18.49 2.46
C TRP A 338 -24.05 -17.84 1.19
N LYS A 339 -24.86 -17.26 0.30
CA LYS A 339 -24.45 -17.00 -1.09
C LYS A 339 -23.69 -15.69 -1.35
N GLU A 340 -23.61 -14.76 -0.39
CA GLU A 340 -22.97 -13.45 -0.58
C GLU A 340 -22.00 -13.18 0.58
N MET A 341 -20.69 -13.02 0.32
CA MET A 341 -19.65 -13.10 1.37
C MET A 341 -18.56 -12.01 1.26
N ASP A 342 -18.42 -11.18 2.31
CA ASP A 342 -17.25 -10.34 2.67
C ASP A 342 -16.89 -10.45 4.18
N ILE A 343 -15.67 -10.06 4.59
CA ILE A 343 -14.96 -10.38 5.87
C ILE A 343 -15.77 -10.43 7.20
N ASP A 344 -16.92 -9.77 7.32
CA ASP A 344 -17.88 -9.95 8.43
C ASP A 344 -18.43 -11.40 8.57
N ASN A 345 -18.08 -12.26 7.61
CA ASN A 345 -18.49 -13.66 7.50
C ASN A 345 -18.05 -14.61 8.63
N LEU A 346 -17.02 -14.30 9.42
CA LEU A 346 -16.58 -15.26 10.44
C LEU A 346 -17.62 -15.35 11.58
N ARG A 347 -18.24 -14.21 11.91
CA ARG A 347 -19.27 -14.13 12.94
C ARG A 347 -20.57 -14.77 12.48
N THR A 348 -20.97 -14.51 11.24
CA THR A 348 -22.15 -15.15 10.63
C THR A 348 -21.91 -16.64 10.38
N SER A 349 -20.67 -17.05 10.10
CA SER A 349 -20.25 -18.46 10.04
C SER A 349 -20.42 -19.16 11.38
N LEU A 350 -19.92 -18.54 12.47
CA LEU A 350 -20.12 -19.04 13.82
C LEU A 350 -21.61 -19.14 14.18
N GLU A 351 -22.39 -18.13 13.87
CA GLU A 351 -23.84 -18.12 14.10
C GLU A 351 -24.56 -19.23 13.31
N GLY A 352 -24.16 -19.45 12.05
CA GLY A 352 -24.66 -20.56 11.25
C GLY A 352 -24.25 -21.94 11.79
N THR A 353 -23.04 -22.10 12.37
CA THR A 353 -22.67 -23.36 13.05
C THR A 353 -23.52 -23.64 14.29
N VAL A 354 -23.83 -22.60 15.08
CA VAL A 354 -24.73 -22.70 16.23
C VAL A 354 -26.12 -23.12 15.77
N SER A 355 -26.65 -22.50 14.72
CA SER A 355 -27.95 -22.85 14.13
C SER A 355 -28.01 -24.30 13.64
N ILE A 356 -26.94 -24.83 13.04
CA ILE A 356 -26.87 -26.25 12.64
C ILE A 356 -26.89 -27.18 13.84
N CYS A 357 -26.22 -26.82 14.94
CA CYS A 357 -26.24 -27.62 16.17
C CYS A 357 -27.64 -27.65 16.79
N GLU A 358 -28.36 -26.54 16.75
CA GLU A 358 -29.76 -26.46 17.17
C GLU A 358 -30.65 -27.33 16.26
N LEU A 359 -30.49 -27.22 14.94
CA LEU A 359 -31.23 -28.04 13.97
C LEU A 359 -30.95 -29.54 14.15
N ALA A 360 -29.70 -29.92 14.44
CA ALA A 360 -29.32 -31.30 14.73
C ALA A 360 -30.01 -31.84 15.99
N ASN A 361 -30.13 -31.02 17.05
CA ASN A 361 -30.86 -31.39 18.27
C ASN A 361 -32.35 -31.61 17.97
N VAL A 362 -32.98 -30.71 17.20
CA VAL A 362 -34.38 -30.87 16.79
C VAL A 362 -34.57 -32.14 15.95
N ALA A 363 -33.67 -32.42 15.01
CA ALA A 363 -33.71 -33.65 14.22
C ALA A 363 -33.61 -34.90 15.10
N ALA A 364 -32.69 -34.91 16.07
CA ALA A 364 -32.49 -36.03 16.99
C ALA A 364 -33.73 -36.28 17.87
N GLU A 365 -34.37 -35.22 18.37
CA GLU A 365 -35.62 -35.32 19.12
C GLU A 365 -36.76 -35.87 18.27
N LYS A 366 -36.89 -35.43 17.01
CA LYS A 366 -37.95 -35.87 16.11
C LYS A 366 -37.78 -37.33 15.66
N VAL A 367 -36.55 -37.75 15.36
CA VAL A 367 -36.22 -39.17 15.12
C VAL A 367 -36.59 -40.02 16.33
N ARG A 368 -36.25 -39.56 17.55
CA ARG A 368 -36.56 -40.27 18.79
C ARG A 368 -38.07 -40.39 19.01
N ALA A 369 -38.82 -39.32 18.77
CA ALA A 369 -40.27 -39.33 18.88
C ALA A 369 -40.92 -40.29 17.88
N SER A 370 -40.48 -40.27 16.61
CA SER A 370 -40.97 -41.18 15.58
C SER A 370 -40.63 -42.65 15.89
N LEU A 371 -39.43 -42.94 16.39
CA LEU A 371 -39.06 -44.28 16.83
C LEU A 371 -39.90 -44.77 18.00
N GLU A 372 -40.27 -43.90 18.93
CA GLU A 372 -41.11 -44.26 20.07
C GLU A 372 -42.57 -44.50 19.65
N GLU A 373 -43.09 -43.74 18.69
CA GLU A 373 -44.38 -44.02 18.06
C GLU A 373 -44.38 -45.38 17.36
N ARG A 374 -43.34 -45.67 16.56
CA ARG A 374 -43.18 -46.97 15.90
C ARG A 374 -42.97 -48.11 16.89
N ARG A 375 -42.30 -47.87 18.02
CA ARG A 375 -42.17 -48.86 19.11
C ARG A 375 -43.55 -49.21 19.66
N LYS A 376 -44.37 -48.21 19.97
CA LYS A 376 -45.75 -48.43 20.46
C LYS A 376 -46.59 -49.18 19.43
N GLU A 377 -46.52 -48.79 18.16
CA GLU A 377 -47.20 -49.50 17.07
C GLU A 377 -46.77 -50.98 17.00
N VAL A 378 -45.46 -51.25 17.13
CA VAL A 378 -44.92 -52.62 17.17
C VAL A 378 -45.37 -53.37 18.42
N GLU A 379 -45.44 -52.72 19.59
CA GLU A 379 -45.94 -53.33 20.83
C GLU A 379 -47.43 -53.70 20.70
N ASP A 380 -48.27 -52.78 20.18
CA ASP A 380 -49.69 -53.01 19.92
C ASP A 380 -49.91 -54.16 18.91
N LEU A 381 -49.12 -54.17 17.82
CA LEU A 381 -49.13 -55.26 16.84
C LEU A 381 -48.67 -56.59 17.46
N THR A 382 -47.66 -56.57 18.34
CA THR A 382 -47.17 -57.76 19.04
C THR A 382 -48.21 -58.31 20.01
N GLU A 383 -48.94 -57.43 20.71
CA GLU A 383 -50.05 -57.82 21.57
C GLU A 383 -51.22 -58.40 20.73
N ALA A 384 -51.55 -57.77 19.60
CA ALA A 384 -52.56 -58.27 18.67
C ALA A 384 -52.19 -59.66 18.13
N VAL A 385 -50.94 -59.87 17.72
CA VAL A 385 -50.43 -61.18 17.28
C VAL A 385 -50.49 -62.20 18.43
N SER A 386 -50.15 -61.80 19.65
CA SER A 386 -50.22 -62.67 20.83
C SER A 386 -51.67 -63.09 21.15
N ARG A 387 -52.64 -62.17 21.05
CA ARG A 387 -54.07 -62.45 21.19
C ARG A 387 -54.55 -63.42 20.11
N LEU A 388 -54.24 -63.16 18.85
CA LEU A 388 -54.58 -64.05 17.74
C LEU A 388 -53.96 -65.44 17.91
N ARG A 389 -52.74 -65.53 18.44
CA ARG A 389 -52.08 -66.82 18.74
C ARG A 389 -52.81 -67.58 19.85
N ALA A 390 -53.25 -66.88 20.90
CA ALA A 390 -54.04 -67.47 21.98
C ALA A 390 -55.40 -67.96 21.48
N GLU A 391 -56.09 -67.16 20.65
CA GLU A 391 -57.33 -67.57 19.98
C GLU A 391 -57.12 -68.78 19.07
N LYS A 392 -56.07 -68.80 18.24
CA LYS A 392 -55.69 -69.96 17.42
C LYS A 392 -55.50 -71.20 18.28
N SER A 393 -54.79 -71.09 19.42
CA SER A 393 -54.60 -72.21 20.35
C SER A 393 -55.92 -72.68 20.97
N HIS A 394 -56.77 -71.75 21.43
CA HIS A 394 -58.08 -72.07 22.00
C HIS A 394 -59.01 -72.76 20.99
N ILE A 395 -59.12 -72.22 19.77
CA ILE A 395 -59.84 -72.85 18.66
C ILE A 395 -59.25 -74.23 18.36
N GLY A 396 -57.92 -74.35 18.36
CA GLY A 396 -57.22 -75.63 18.22
C GLY A 396 -57.62 -76.66 19.30
N THR A 397 -57.73 -76.24 20.56
CA THR A 397 -58.18 -77.12 21.66
C THR A 397 -59.66 -77.53 21.53
N LEU A 398 -60.54 -76.60 21.10
CA LEU A 398 -61.95 -76.87 20.86
C LEU A 398 -62.14 -77.86 19.71
N LEU A 399 -61.41 -77.67 18.60
CA LEU A 399 -61.43 -78.59 17.47
C LEU A 399 -60.90 -79.98 17.86
N ARG A 400 -59.78 -80.06 18.59
CA ARG A 400 -59.26 -81.34 19.12
C ARG A 400 -60.28 -82.04 20.02
N SER A 401 -60.95 -81.30 20.92
CA SER A 401 -61.99 -81.83 21.81
C SER A 401 -63.23 -82.32 21.04
N ALA A 402 -63.71 -81.55 20.07
CA ALA A 402 -64.84 -81.92 19.22
C ALA A 402 -64.54 -83.13 18.33
N LEU A 403 -63.34 -83.20 17.75
CA LEU A 403 -62.89 -84.36 16.95
C LEU A 403 -62.72 -85.61 17.81
N SER A 404 -62.10 -85.50 18.99
CA SER A 404 -61.95 -86.61 19.93
C SER A 404 -63.30 -87.14 20.42
N SER A 405 -64.24 -86.24 20.72
CA SER A 405 -65.64 -86.57 21.05
C SER A 405 -66.36 -87.27 19.89
N LYS A 406 -66.25 -86.75 18.67
CA LYS A 406 -66.84 -87.42 17.49
C LYS A 406 -66.21 -88.79 17.21
N LEU A 407 -64.90 -88.95 17.42
CA LEU A 407 -64.20 -90.23 17.26
C LEU A 407 -64.66 -91.25 18.31
N THR A 408 -64.87 -90.82 19.55
CA THR A 408 -65.42 -91.70 20.61
C THR A 408 -66.87 -92.09 20.31
N VAL A 409 -67.71 -91.16 19.85
CA VAL A 409 -69.08 -91.46 19.41
C VAL A 409 -69.09 -92.39 18.19
N ALA A 410 -68.24 -92.14 17.19
CA ALA A 410 -68.10 -93.02 16.04
C ALA A 410 -67.69 -94.43 16.47
N ARG A 411 -66.64 -94.57 17.29
CA ARG A 411 -66.23 -95.85 17.90
C ARG A 411 -67.37 -96.54 18.64
N GLN A 412 -68.22 -95.79 19.35
CA GLN A 412 -69.35 -96.35 20.09
C GLN A 412 -70.50 -96.80 19.17
N VAL A 413 -70.76 -96.08 18.06
CA VAL A 413 -71.71 -96.48 17.02
C VAL A 413 -71.21 -97.70 16.25
N THR A 414 -69.92 -97.75 15.89
CA THR A 414 -69.32 -98.94 15.25
C THR A 414 -69.33 -100.14 16.20
N ALA A 415 -69.02 -99.94 17.49
CA ALA A 415 -69.10 -100.99 18.50
C ALA A 415 -70.54 -101.50 18.73
N ASN A 416 -71.53 -100.62 18.63
CA ASN A 416 -72.94 -101.01 18.73
C ASN A 416 -73.44 -101.74 17.46
N GLY A 417 -72.98 -101.35 16.26
CA GLY A 417 -73.27 -102.07 15.01
C GLY A 417 -72.58 -103.43 14.92
N LEU A 418 -71.32 -103.55 15.36
CA LEU A 418 -70.58 -104.82 15.45
C LEU A 418 -71.19 -105.80 16.48
N ARG A 419 -71.81 -105.28 17.55
CA ARG A 419 -72.56 -106.08 18.52
C ARG A 419 -73.88 -106.60 17.95
N GLU A 420 -74.51 -105.87 17.01
CA GLU A 420 -75.70 -106.34 16.29
C GLU A 420 -75.38 -107.41 15.23
N ASP A 421 -74.16 -107.42 14.68
CA ASP A 421 -73.66 -108.44 13.73
C ASP A 421 -72.93 -109.64 14.39
N GLY A 422 -72.99 -109.78 15.72
CA GLY A 422 -72.51 -110.98 16.44
C GLY A 422 -71.00 -111.14 16.58
N LEU A 423 -70.22 -110.05 16.42
CA LEU A 423 -68.77 -110.04 16.56
C LEU A 423 -68.35 -109.22 17.81
N ASP A 424 -67.94 -109.92 18.87
CA ASP A 424 -67.40 -109.29 20.09
C ASP A 424 -65.95 -108.83 19.85
N HIS A 425 -65.79 -107.59 19.40
CA HIS A 425 -64.47 -106.96 19.20
C HIS A 425 -64.30 -105.76 20.14
N LYS A 426 -63.49 -105.94 21.20
CA LYS A 426 -62.99 -104.86 22.05
C LYS A 426 -61.96 -104.04 21.26
N PHE A 427 -62.26 -102.78 20.96
CA PHE A 427 -61.22 -101.81 20.59
C PHE A 427 -60.32 -101.58 21.80
N THR A 428 -59.16 -102.22 21.82
CA THR A 428 -58.11 -101.99 22.81
C THR A 428 -57.58 -100.56 22.70
N ASP A 429 -57.46 -99.91 23.86
CA ASP A 429 -56.91 -98.58 24.06
C ASP A 429 -55.38 -98.67 24.11
N ASP A 430 -54.73 -98.69 22.94
CA ASP A 430 -53.27 -98.57 22.83
C ASP A 430 -52.91 -97.19 22.27
N GLY A 431 -52.46 -96.29 23.16
CA GLY A 431 -52.06 -94.93 22.79
C GLY A 431 -51.56 -94.08 23.94
N LYS A 432 -50.56 -94.53 24.71
CA LYS A 432 -49.74 -93.66 25.58
C LYS A 432 -48.29 -93.59 25.10
N GLN A 433 -48.08 -92.77 24.08
CA GLN A 433 -46.88 -91.95 23.85
C GLN A 433 -47.40 -90.51 23.77
N GLY A 434 -46.74 -89.44 24.18
CA GLY A 434 -45.43 -89.20 24.73
C GLY A 434 -45.42 -87.70 25.00
N GLY A 435 -44.76 -87.26 26.08
CA GLY A 435 -44.53 -85.84 26.27
C GLY A 435 -43.57 -85.32 25.21
N VAL A 436 -43.83 -84.08 24.77
CA VAL A 436 -42.91 -83.08 24.19
C VAL A 436 -43.29 -82.64 22.76
N LYS A 437 -43.83 -81.41 22.73
CA LYS A 437 -43.71 -80.36 21.71
C LYS A 437 -44.03 -80.72 20.25
N GLY A 438 -45.18 -80.22 19.81
CA GLY A 438 -45.48 -80.01 18.39
C GLY A 438 -46.96 -79.76 18.16
N GLU A 439 -47.50 -78.65 18.68
CA GLU A 439 -48.93 -78.31 18.61
C GLU A 439 -49.52 -78.24 17.18
N GLU A 440 -48.67 -78.31 16.15
CA GLU A 440 -49.07 -78.27 14.74
C GLU A 440 -49.07 -79.65 14.05
N ASP A 441 -48.45 -80.69 14.64
CA ASP A 441 -48.27 -82.00 13.99
C ASP A 441 -49.38 -83.00 14.36
N GLU A 442 -49.90 -82.95 15.59
CA GLU A 442 -50.94 -83.86 16.08
C GLU A 442 -52.30 -83.72 15.37
N VAL A 443 -52.61 -82.54 14.81
CA VAL A 443 -53.84 -82.32 14.04
C VAL A 443 -53.75 -83.02 12.68
N TYR A 444 -52.59 -82.99 12.03
CA TYR A 444 -52.33 -83.77 10.82
C TYR A 444 -52.36 -85.27 11.11
N THR A 445 -51.84 -85.70 12.27
CA THR A 445 -51.92 -87.10 12.71
C THR A 445 -53.37 -87.53 12.95
N LEU A 446 -54.20 -86.70 13.60
CA LEU A 446 -55.61 -86.99 13.86
C LEU A 446 -56.45 -86.99 12.58
N VAL A 447 -56.22 -86.06 11.66
CA VAL A 447 -56.85 -86.08 10.33
C VAL A 447 -56.42 -87.33 9.55
N SER A 448 -55.14 -87.70 9.60
CA SER A 448 -54.64 -88.93 8.97
C SER A 448 -55.26 -90.20 9.59
N ILE A 449 -55.46 -90.22 10.90
CA ILE A 449 -56.15 -91.33 11.59
C ILE A 449 -57.62 -91.40 11.18
N VAL A 450 -58.32 -90.27 11.03
CA VAL A 450 -59.71 -90.25 10.54
C VAL A 450 -59.79 -90.75 9.08
N TYR A 451 -58.85 -90.35 8.21
CA TYR A 451 -58.74 -90.89 6.85
C TYR A 451 -58.43 -92.40 6.82
N LEU A 452 -57.59 -92.89 7.75
CA LEU A 452 -57.32 -94.33 7.91
C LEU A 452 -58.55 -95.09 8.39
N VAL A 453 -59.32 -94.55 9.34
CA VAL A 453 -60.56 -95.17 9.81
C VAL A 453 -61.64 -95.16 8.71
N GLU A 454 -61.74 -94.11 7.89
CA GLU A 454 -62.61 -94.11 6.70
C GLU A 454 -62.17 -95.17 5.67
N GLN A 455 -60.86 -95.31 5.42
CA GLN A 455 -60.35 -96.37 4.55
C GLN A 455 -60.61 -97.77 5.10
N ASP A 456 -60.43 -97.99 6.41
CA ASP A 456 -60.66 -99.29 7.05
C ASP A 456 -62.14 -99.66 7.07
N ILE A 457 -63.05 -98.69 7.29
CA ILE A 457 -64.51 -98.90 7.14
C ILE A 457 -64.85 -99.26 5.69
N PHE A 458 -64.22 -98.62 4.70
CA PHE A 458 -64.41 -98.92 3.28
C PHE A 458 -63.86 -100.31 2.90
N PHE A 459 -62.72 -100.71 3.47
CA PHE A 459 -62.10 -102.01 3.27
C PHE A 459 -62.93 -103.13 3.92
N PHE A 460 -63.46 -102.91 5.13
CA PHE A 460 -64.37 -103.84 5.80
C PHE A 460 -65.72 -103.96 5.08
N SER A 461 -66.28 -102.84 4.60
CA SER A 461 -67.49 -102.86 3.77
C SER A 461 -67.28 -103.68 2.49
N SER A 462 -66.10 -103.56 1.86
CA SER A 462 -65.72 -104.38 0.69
C SER A 462 -65.47 -105.85 1.04
N LEU A 463 -64.91 -106.16 2.21
CA LEU A 463 -64.64 -107.52 2.67
C LEU A 463 -65.92 -108.26 3.12
N VAL A 464 -66.86 -107.57 3.75
CA VAL A 464 -68.20 -108.10 4.10
C VAL A 464 -69.03 -108.32 2.83
N LEU A 465 -68.95 -107.40 1.86
CA LEU A 465 -69.59 -107.61 0.55
C LEU A 465 -68.93 -108.78 -0.22
N GLY A 466 -67.61 -108.95 -0.11
CA GLY A 466 -66.87 -110.07 -0.70
C GLY A 466 -67.22 -111.43 -0.07
N LYS A 467 -67.38 -111.50 1.26
CA LYS A 467 -67.82 -112.72 1.96
C LYS A 467 -69.30 -113.06 1.75
N ALA A 468 -70.15 -112.07 1.46
CA ALA A 468 -71.55 -112.30 1.11
C ALA A 468 -71.73 -112.89 -0.31
N ILE A 469 -70.74 -112.74 -1.20
CA ILE A 469 -70.79 -113.27 -2.57
C ILE A 469 -70.38 -114.75 -2.65
N ASP A 470 -69.59 -115.27 -1.69
CA ASP A 470 -69.19 -116.70 -1.65
C ASP A 470 -70.24 -117.64 -1.01
N ASN A 471 -71.25 -117.11 -0.31
CA ASN A 471 -72.37 -117.89 0.22
C ASN A 471 -73.63 -117.61 -0.60
N GLY A 472 -73.81 -118.41 -1.66
CA GLY A 472 -74.86 -118.29 -2.67
C GLY A 472 -76.21 -117.78 -2.17
N ASN A 473 -76.49 -116.50 -2.43
CA ASN A 473 -77.81 -115.93 -2.49
C ASN A 473 -77.84 -114.85 -3.58
N SER A 474 -78.86 -114.93 -4.43
CA SER A 474 -79.02 -114.13 -5.64
C SER A 474 -79.65 -112.76 -5.34
N LEU A 475 -79.05 -111.72 -5.95
CA LEU A 475 -79.56 -110.34 -6.22
C LEU A 475 -79.67 -109.38 -5.01
N ARG A 476 -79.26 -108.10 -5.07
CA ARG A 476 -79.30 -107.09 -6.15
C ARG A 476 -78.13 -106.11 -6.06
N ALA A 477 -77.77 -105.57 -7.23
CA ALA A 477 -76.87 -104.44 -7.43
C ALA A 477 -77.21 -103.22 -6.56
N PHE A 478 -76.18 -102.64 -5.94
CA PHE A 478 -76.17 -101.25 -5.48
C PHE A 478 -74.89 -100.59 -5.94
N THR A 479 -75.02 -99.77 -6.99
CA THR A 479 -74.03 -98.79 -7.43
C THR A 479 -73.87 -97.70 -6.37
N PHE A 480 -72.63 -97.46 -5.90
CA PHE A 480 -72.28 -96.23 -5.18
C PHE A 480 -71.40 -95.32 -6.08
N PRO A 481 -71.58 -94.00 -6.01
CA PRO A 481 -70.99 -93.03 -6.93
C PRO A 481 -69.51 -92.72 -6.64
N PRO A 482 -68.75 -92.19 -7.62
CA PRO A 482 -67.36 -91.82 -7.41
C PRO A 482 -67.26 -90.56 -6.56
N ILE A 483 -66.62 -90.64 -5.38
CA ILE A 483 -66.22 -89.45 -4.63
C ILE A 483 -64.93 -88.92 -5.27
N LEU A 484 -65.09 -87.77 -5.93
CA LEU A 484 -64.03 -86.90 -6.44
C LEU A 484 -62.99 -86.59 -5.36
N ILE A 485 -61.76 -87.02 -5.56
CA ILE A 485 -60.58 -86.39 -4.93
C ILE A 485 -60.45 -85.01 -5.54
N ARG A 486 -60.90 -83.98 -4.82
CA ARG A 486 -60.65 -82.59 -5.19
C ARG A 486 -59.27 -82.21 -4.64
N GLN A 487 -58.26 -82.28 -5.50
CA GLN A 487 -57.06 -81.46 -5.34
C GLN A 487 -57.45 -79.98 -5.43
N GLY A 488 -56.91 -79.16 -4.52
CA GLY A 488 -56.98 -77.70 -4.54
C GLY A 488 -56.25 -77.16 -3.31
N TRP A 489 -55.03 -76.61 -3.47
CA TRP A 489 -54.75 -75.15 -3.61
C TRP A 489 -54.88 -74.43 -2.26
N CYS A 490 -53.95 -73.63 -1.72
CA CYS A 490 -52.83 -72.81 -2.20
C CYS A 490 -51.83 -72.67 -1.02
N SER A 491 -50.51 -72.66 -1.19
CA SER A 491 -49.65 -71.54 -1.66
C SER A 491 -49.78 -70.23 -0.86
N GLY A 492 -48.64 -69.79 -0.34
CA GLY A 492 -48.35 -68.52 0.34
C GLY A 492 -47.16 -68.75 1.29
N GLU A 493 -45.89 -68.65 0.89
CA GLU A 493 -45.19 -67.44 0.45
C GLU A 493 -45.66 -66.20 1.23
N TYR A 494 -44.84 -65.71 2.17
CA TYR A 494 -44.04 -64.49 1.97
C TYR A 494 -43.11 -64.22 3.17
N SER A 495 -41.86 -63.88 2.79
CA SER A 495 -40.78 -63.10 3.43
C SER A 495 -40.31 -63.40 4.86
#